data_AF-A0A3B9Q266-F1
#
_entry.id   AF-A0A3B9Q266-F1
#
_cell.length_a   1.000
_cell.length_b   1.000
_cell.length_c   1.000
_cell.angle_alpha   90.00
_cell.angle_beta   90.00
_cell.angle_gamma   90.00
#
_symmetry.space_group_name_H-M   'P 1'
#
loop_
_entity.id
_entity.type
_entity.pdbx_description
1 polymer ?
#
loop_
_entity_poly.entity_id
_entity_poly.type
_entity_poly.pdbx_seq_one_letter_code
_entity_poly.pdbx_strand_id
1 'polypeptide(L)'
;IDILADEEELTQVVNFVQENAQTLMGRALDVFPVSARQALRAKNGETNLWEASRFGALEAYIRNSLDQTGQIRLKFMNPLGVAAHLVDKYSQLAETQQQILEEDVKLLQNVERQQAIYLEDMHKNFKFRMADVENIFFELEQRGDEF
;
A
#
# COMPACT_ATOMS: atom_id res chain seq x y z
N ILE A 1 19.70 44.71 -1.46
CA ILE A 1 20.15 43.30 -1.37
C ILE A 1 21.49 43.19 -2.08
N ASP A 2 22.35 42.25 -1.70
CA ASP A 2 23.79 42.30 -2.00
C ASP A 2 24.18 42.35 -3.49
N ILE A 3 23.28 41.89 -4.36
CA ILE A 3 23.46 41.76 -5.80
C ILE A 3 22.56 42.73 -6.58
N LEU A 4 21.52 43.28 -5.95
CA LEU A 4 20.47 44.05 -6.60
C LEU A 4 20.61 45.52 -6.25
N ALA A 5 20.55 46.37 -7.26
CA ALA A 5 20.88 47.78 -7.14
C ALA A 5 19.72 48.60 -6.55
N ASP A 6 18.47 48.19 -6.80
CA ASP A 6 17.27 48.94 -6.42
C ASP A 6 16.10 48.08 -5.91
N GLU A 7 15.15 48.72 -5.22
CA GLU A 7 13.94 48.11 -4.64
C GLU A 7 12.96 47.61 -5.72
N GLU A 8 12.92 48.28 -6.87
CA GLU A 8 12.10 47.87 -8.02
C GLU A 8 12.59 46.55 -8.64
N GLU A 9 13.91 46.43 -8.84
CA GLU A 9 14.56 45.23 -9.39
C GLU A 9 14.33 44.02 -8.48
N LEU A 10 14.36 44.25 -7.16
CA LEU A 10 14.02 43.23 -6.19
C LEU A 10 12.59 42.74 -6.31
N THR A 11 11.64 43.66 -6.42
CA THR A 11 10.22 43.34 -6.54
C THR A 11 9.96 42.53 -7.81
N GLN A 12 10.61 42.90 -8.92
CA GLN A 12 10.52 42.18 -10.19
C GLN A 12 11.03 40.73 -10.06
N VAL A 13 12.19 40.53 -9.43
CA VAL A 13 12.77 39.19 -9.24
C VAL A 13 11.88 38.33 -8.34
N VAL A 14 11.36 38.89 -7.24
CA VAL A 14 10.48 38.15 -6.33
C VAL A 14 9.21 37.70 -7.04
N ASN A 15 8.56 38.60 -7.78
CA ASN A 15 7.35 38.28 -8.54
C ASN A 15 7.62 37.21 -9.59
N PHE A 16 8.72 37.36 -10.35
CA PHE A 16 9.11 36.36 -11.34
C PHE A 16 9.32 34.98 -10.71
N VAL A 17 10.02 34.90 -9.58
CA VAL A 17 10.25 33.62 -8.88
C VAL A 17 8.94 33.04 -8.35
N GLN A 18 8.05 33.86 -7.80
CA GLN A 18 6.74 33.41 -7.30
C GLN A 18 5.86 32.84 -8.42
N GLU A 19 5.73 33.55 -9.54
CA GLU A 19 4.90 33.12 -10.68
C GLU A 19 5.40 31.82 -11.29
N ASN A 20 6.73 31.70 -11.49
CA ASN A 20 7.33 30.49 -12.03
C ASN A 20 7.23 29.31 -11.06
N ALA A 21 7.45 29.55 -9.76
CA ALA A 21 7.31 28.51 -8.74
C ALA A 21 5.87 27.98 -8.67
N GLN A 22 4.86 28.85 -8.78
CA GLN A 22 3.46 28.45 -8.78
C GLN A 22 3.10 27.62 -10.01
N THR A 23 3.61 28.03 -11.18
CA THR A 23 3.41 27.30 -12.45
C THR A 23 4.02 25.90 -12.40
N LEU A 24 5.24 25.76 -11.86
CA LEU A 24 5.97 24.48 -11.81
C LEU A 24 5.48 23.53 -10.71
N MET A 25 5.14 24.05 -9.52
CA MET A 25 4.81 23.23 -8.36
C MET A 25 3.31 23.15 -8.06
N GLY A 26 2.46 23.88 -8.81
CA GLY A 26 1.02 23.90 -8.61
C GLY A 26 0.56 24.54 -7.29
N ARG A 27 1.46 25.23 -6.58
CA ARG A 27 1.19 25.90 -5.30
C ARG A 27 1.99 27.19 -5.18
N ALA A 28 1.42 28.19 -4.52
CA ALA A 28 2.15 29.39 -4.15
C ALA A 28 3.23 29.03 -3.10
N LEU A 29 4.44 29.57 -3.28
CA LEU A 29 5.55 29.44 -2.34
C LEU A 29 5.85 30.78 -1.70
N ASP A 30 6.21 30.74 -0.41
CA ASP A 30 6.73 31.90 0.29
C ASP A 30 8.17 32.18 -0.17
N VAL A 31 8.39 33.36 -0.75
CA VAL A 31 9.69 33.81 -1.26
C VAL A 31 10.24 34.89 -0.34
N PHE A 32 11.44 34.65 0.20
CA PHE A 32 12.09 35.56 1.14
C PHE A 32 13.34 36.18 0.51
N PRO A 33 13.28 37.45 0.06
CA PRO A 33 14.47 38.15 -0.43
C PRO A 33 15.37 38.54 0.75
N VAL A 34 16.53 37.89 0.89
CA VAL A 34 17.44 38.09 2.02
C VAL A 34 18.87 38.36 1.60
N SER A 35 19.64 39.03 2.46
CA SER A 35 21.10 39.14 2.35
C SER A 35 21.79 38.40 3.50
N ALA A 36 22.30 37.20 3.23
CA ALA A 36 23.03 36.41 4.22
C ALA A 36 24.29 37.13 4.74
N ARG A 37 24.98 37.87 3.85
CA ARG A 37 26.18 38.64 4.21
C ARG A 37 25.85 39.76 5.20
N GLN A 38 24.81 40.55 4.93
CA GLN A 38 24.39 41.64 5.83
C GLN A 38 23.85 41.09 7.15
N ALA A 39 23.08 39.99 7.10
CA ALA A 39 22.57 39.34 8.29
C ALA A 39 23.70 38.85 9.21
N LEU A 40 24.75 38.25 8.65
CA LEU A 40 25.91 37.79 9.42
C LEU A 40 26.67 38.96 10.07
N ARG A 41 26.89 40.06 9.33
CA ARG A 41 27.52 41.27 9.86
C ARG A 41 26.69 41.90 10.98
N ALA A 42 25.36 41.90 10.82
CA ALA A 42 24.46 42.36 11.86
C ALA A 42 24.54 41.54 13.15
N LYS A 43 24.60 40.21 13.05
CA LYS A 43 24.78 39.32 14.21
C LYS A 43 26.16 39.47 14.87
N ASN A 44 27.18 39.90 14.13
CA ASN A 44 28.55 40.11 14.63
C ASN A 44 28.81 41.52 15.18
N GLY A 45 27.79 42.40 15.25
CA GLY A 45 27.90 43.70 15.92
C GLY A 45 27.39 44.90 15.13
N GLU A 46 27.21 44.79 13.80
CA GLU A 46 26.67 45.87 12.95
C GLU A 46 25.12 45.84 12.92
N THR A 47 24.49 46.01 14.07
CA THR A 47 23.02 45.80 14.27
C THR A 47 22.14 46.60 13.31
N ASN A 48 22.59 47.75 12.82
CA ASN A 48 21.93 48.56 11.79
C ASN A 48 21.70 47.82 10.46
N LEU A 49 22.47 46.79 10.16
CA LEU A 49 22.31 45.98 8.95
C LEU A 49 21.22 44.90 9.08
N TRP A 50 20.64 44.69 10.28
CA TRP A 50 19.66 43.63 10.51
C TRP A 50 18.38 43.82 9.68
N GLU A 51 17.75 45.00 9.77
CA GLU A 51 16.55 45.31 9.00
C GLU A 51 16.81 45.31 7.49
N ALA A 52 17.94 45.91 7.06
CA ALA A 52 18.34 45.94 5.65
C ALA A 52 18.57 44.53 5.06
N SER A 53 18.98 43.57 5.88
CA SER A 53 19.21 42.19 5.46
C SER A 53 17.92 41.40 5.19
N ARG A 54 16.77 41.87 5.69
CA ARG A 54 15.45 41.22 5.65
C ARG A 54 15.41 39.80 6.21
N PHE A 55 16.46 39.40 6.92
CA PHE A 55 16.66 38.03 7.38
C PHE A 55 15.70 37.63 8.51
N GLY A 56 15.12 38.62 9.21
CA GLY A 56 14.18 38.39 10.31
C GLY A 56 12.92 37.63 9.88
N ALA A 57 12.34 37.94 8.70
CA ALA A 57 11.16 37.25 8.19
C ALA A 57 11.44 35.77 7.89
N LEU A 58 12.60 35.47 7.32
CA LEU A 58 13.04 34.10 7.08
C LEU A 58 13.29 33.35 8.40
N GLU A 59 13.96 34.00 9.38
CA GLU A 59 14.22 33.38 10.68
C GLU A 59 12.91 33.09 11.44
N ALA A 60 11.95 34.00 11.41
CA ALA A 60 10.62 33.79 11.99
C ALA A 60 9.86 32.68 11.27
N TYR A 61 9.88 32.64 9.94
CA TYR A 61 9.25 31.59 9.17
C TYR A 61 9.84 30.21 9.49
N ILE A 62 11.16 30.09 9.58
CA ILE A 62 11.81 28.83 9.97
C ILE A 62 11.39 28.42 11.38
N ARG A 63 11.43 29.33 12.35
CA ARG A 63 11.04 29.04 13.74
C ARG A 63 9.58 28.63 13.86
N ASN A 64 8.68 29.30 13.14
CA ASN A 64 7.24 29.05 13.20
C ASN A 64 6.81 27.84 12.34
N SER A 65 7.51 27.54 11.25
CA SER A 65 7.25 26.37 10.39
C SER A 65 7.82 25.08 11.01
N LEU A 66 8.91 25.19 11.77
CA LEU A 66 9.38 24.11 12.66
C LEU A 66 8.61 24.02 13.99
N ASP A 67 7.64 24.91 14.23
CA ASP A 67 6.77 24.80 15.41
C ASP A 67 5.93 23.51 15.31
N GLN A 68 5.63 22.95 16.48
CA GLN A 68 5.25 21.55 16.79
C GLN A 68 4.55 20.74 15.69
N THR A 69 3.66 21.33 14.90
CA THR A 69 2.95 20.70 13.77
C THR A 69 3.90 20.11 12.72
N GLY A 70 4.97 20.82 12.33
CA GLY A 70 5.96 20.32 11.38
C GLY A 70 6.76 19.15 11.94
N GLN A 71 7.12 19.24 13.22
CA GLN A 71 7.80 18.17 13.97
C GLN A 71 6.92 16.92 14.14
N ILE A 72 5.64 17.09 14.43
CA ILE A 72 4.66 15.99 14.53
C ILE A 72 4.58 15.29 13.17
N ARG A 73 4.35 16.03 12.09
CA ARG A 73 4.28 15.44 10.74
C ARG A 73 5.55 14.65 10.39
N LEU A 74 6.74 15.21 10.65
CA LEU A 74 8.01 14.52 10.45
C LEU A 74 8.16 13.27 11.32
N LYS A 75 7.77 13.33 12.60
CA LYS A 75 7.82 12.19 13.53
C LYS A 75 6.86 11.07 13.12
N PHE A 76 5.71 11.40 12.53
CA PHE A 76 4.68 10.42 12.14
C PHE A 76 4.81 9.89 10.71
N MET A 77 5.55 10.57 9.81
CA MET A 77 5.78 10.08 8.44
C MET A 77 6.38 8.67 8.40
N ASN A 78 7.41 8.39 9.21
CA ASN A 78 8.03 7.06 9.26
C ASN A 78 7.08 6.00 9.87
N PRO A 79 6.48 6.20 11.05
CA PRO A 79 5.51 5.26 11.61
C PRO A 79 4.31 4.98 10.70
N LEU A 80 3.76 5.99 10.03
CA LEU A 80 2.64 5.81 9.10
C LEU A 80 3.06 5.03 7.86
N GLY A 81 4.25 5.29 7.31
CA GLY A 81 4.78 4.51 6.20
C GLY A 81 4.99 3.03 6.57
N VAL A 82 5.52 2.77 7.76
CA VAL A 82 5.69 1.39 8.27
C VAL A 82 4.34 0.71 8.49
N ALA A 83 3.37 1.41 9.08
CA ALA A 83 2.02 0.88 9.28
C ALA A 83 1.33 0.56 7.95
N ALA A 84 1.41 1.46 6.96
CA ALA A 84 0.87 1.22 5.62
C ALA A 84 1.49 -0.01 4.96
N HIS A 85 2.82 -0.16 5.06
CA HIS A 85 3.52 -1.32 4.52
C HIS A 85 3.12 -2.64 5.21
N LEU A 86 2.95 -2.62 6.54
CA LEU A 86 2.46 -3.77 7.30
C LEU A 86 1.04 -4.17 6.87
N VAL A 87 0.14 -3.19 6.75
CA VAL A 87 -1.25 -3.44 6.33
C VAL A 87 -1.30 -4.06 4.95
N ASP A 88 -0.56 -3.50 3.98
CA ASP A 88 -0.49 -4.03 2.62
C ASP A 88 0.03 -5.48 2.60
N LYS A 89 1.15 -5.73 3.31
CA LYS A 89 1.74 -7.07 3.41
C LYS A 89 0.78 -8.10 3.99
N TYR A 90 0.11 -7.78 5.10
CA TYR A 90 -0.80 -8.73 5.74
C TYR A 90 -2.11 -8.91 4.98
N SER A 91 -2.56 -7.89 4.24
CA SER A 91 -3.73 -8.01 3.37
C SER A 91 -3.45 -8.98 2.22
N GLN A 92 -2.29 -8.85 1.55
CA GLN A 92 -1.88 -9.76 0.48
C GLN A 92 -1.72 -11.21 0.97
N LEU A 93 -1.16 -11.39 2.18
CA LEU A 93 -1.03 -12.72 2.78
C LEU A 93 -2.40 -13.34 3.10
N ALA A 94 -3.32 -12.54 3.63
CA ALA A 94 -4.69 -12.99 3.91
C ALA A 94 -5.44 -13.38 2.63
N GLU A 95 -5.35 -12.57 1.57
CA GLU A 95 -5.95 -12.87 0.27
C GLU A 95 -5.40 -14.17 -0.34
N THR A 96 -4.08 -14.36 -0.29
CA THR A 96 -3.43 -15.59 -0.78
C THR A 96 -3.95 -16.81 -0.01
N GLN A 97 -4.06 -16.70 1.31
CA GLN A 97 -4.53 -17.80 2.15
C GLN A 97 -6.01 -18.10 1.93
N GLN A 98 -6.82 -17.07 1.69
CA GLN A 98 -8.23 -17.24 1.32
C GLN A 98 -8.37 -18.00 0.00
N GLN A 99 -7.57 -17.65 -1.02
CA GLN A 99 -7.61 -18.33 -2.33
C GLN A 99 -7.27 -19.81 -2.21
N ILE A 100 -6.23 -20.16 -1.44
CA ILE A 100 -5.85 -21.56 -1.19
C ILE A 100 -7.00 -22.31 -0.50
N LEU A 101 -7.61 -21.72 0.53
CA LEU A 101 -8.74 -22.34 1.23
C LEU A 101 -9.96 -22.54 0.32
N GLU A 102 -10.24 -21.59 -0.57
CA GLU A 102 -11.32 -21.73 -1.55
C GLU A 102 -11.06 -22.87 -2.55
N GLU A 103 -9.81 -23.07 -2.97
CA GLU A 103 -9.40 -24.20 -3.80
C GLU A 103 -9.51 -25.53 -3.05
N ASP A 104 -9.07 -25.58 -1.80
CA ASP A 104 -9.16 -26.78 -0.95
C ASP A 104 -10.62 -27.20 -0.72
N VAL A 105 -11.52 -26.24 -0.46
CA VAL A 105 -12.96 -26.53 -0.31
C VAL A 105 -13.54 -27.11 -1.60
N LYS A 106 -13.19 -26.56 -2.77
CA LYS A 106 -13.63 -27.10 -4.07
C LYS A 106 -13.09 -28.51 -4.29
N LEU A 107 -11.83 -28.76 -3.92
CA LEU A 107 -11.22 -30.07 -4.03
C LEU A 107 -11.95 -31.09 -3.15
N LEU A 108 -12.23 -30.76 -1.88
CA LEU A 108 -12.97 -31.63 -0.96
C LEU A 108 -14.36 -31.97 -1.51
N GLN A 109 -15.10 -30.99 -2.02
CA GLN A 109 -16.42 -31.22 -2.63
C GLN A 109 -16.35 -32.14 -3.86
N ASN A 110 -15.28 -32.04 -4.66
CA ASN A 110 -15.07 -32.92 -5.79
C ASN A 110 -14.77 -34.36 -5.34
N VAL A 111 -13.94 -34.53 -4.31
CA VAL A 111 -13.62 -35.84 -3.73
C VAL A 111 -14.86 -36.50 -3.14
N GLU A 112 -15.68 -35.76 -2.39
CA GLU A 112 -16.95 -36.27 -1.83
C GLU A 112 -17.89 -36.77 -2.94
N ARG A 113 -18.01 -36.01 -4.03
CA ARG A 113 -18.83 -36.41 -5.18
C ARG A 113 -18.30 -37.68 -5.84
N GLN A 114 -16.98 -37.80 -5.99
CA GLN A 114 -16.35 -39.00 -6.56
C GLN A 114 -16.55 -40.22 -5.66
N GLN A 115 -16.45 -40.06 -4.33
CA GLN A 115 -16.72 -41.15 -3.40
C GLN A 115 -18.18 -41.63 -3.48
N ALA A 116 -19.15 -40.71 -3.59
CA ALA A 116 -20.55 -41.08 -3.73
C ALA A 116 -20.81 -41.90 -5.01
N ILE A 117 -20.26 -41.46 -6.15
CA ILE A 117 -20.36 -42.19 -7.43
C ILE A 117 -19.71 -43.58 -7.29
N TYR A 118 -18.51 -43.65 -6.73
CA TYR A 118 -17.79 -44.90 -6.56
C TYR A 118 -18.55 -45.90 -5.67
N LEU A 119 -19.18 -45.44 -4.59
CA LEU A 119 -20.01 -46.27 -3.72
C LEU A 119 -21.24 -46.79 -4.46
N GLU A 120 -21.91 -45.96 -5.25
CA GLU A 120 -23.06 -46.37 -6.05
C GLU A 120 -22.66 -47.46 -7.08
N ASP A 121 -21.56 -47.25 -7.79
CA ASP A 121 -21.04 -48.21 -8.76
C ASP A 121 -20.61 -49.51 -8.08
N MET A 122 -19.98 -49.45 -6.90
CA MET A 122 -19.67 -50.64 -6.11
C MET A 122 -20.92 -51.43 -5.74
N HIS A 123 -21.97 -50.77 -5.26
CA HIS A 123 -23.23 -51.45 -4.93
C HIS A 123 -23.89 -52.10 -6.15
N LYS A 124 -23.88 -51.43 -7.31
CA LYS A 124 -24.39 -52.01 -8.57
C LYS A 124 -23.58 -53.24 -8.97
N ASN A 125 -22.26 -53.14 -8.99
CA ASN A 125 -21.37 -54.24 -9.34
C ASN A 125 -21.54 -55.44 -8.40
N PHE A 126 -21.69 -55.21 -7.10
CA PHE A 126 -21.93 -56.28 -6.14
C PHE A 126 -23.26 -57.02 -6.41
N LYS A 127 -24.34 -56.30 -6.74
CA LYS A 127 -25.62 -56.91 -7.11
C LYS A 127 -25.52 -57.77 -8.36
N PHE A 128 -24.84 -57.30 -9.41
CA PHE A 128 -24.61 -58.10 -10.61
C PHE A 128 -23.83 -59.37 -10.32
N ARG A 129 -22.74 -59.27 -9.54
CA ARG A 129 -21.95 -60.44 -9.13
C ARG A 129 -22.75 -61.44 -8.30
N MET A 130 -23.64 -60.98 -7.43
CA MET A 130 -24.51 -61.88 -6.66
C MET A 130 -25.50 -62.61 -7.59
N ALA A 131 -26.11 -61.91 -8.54
CA ALA A 131 -27.01 -62.52 -9.53
C ALA A 131 -26.29 -63.56 -10.41
N ASP A 132 -25.05 -63.28 -10.81
CA ASP A 132 -24.21 -64.25 -11.54
C ASP A 132 -24.01 -65.54 -10.71
N VAL A 133 -23.74 -65.41 -9.41
CA VAL A 133 -23.56 -66.54 -8.50
C VAL A 133 -24.87 -67.31 -8.27
N GLU A 134 -25.99 -66.62 -8.07
CA GLU A 134 -27.31 -67.23 -7.92
C GLU A 134 -27.68 -68.04 -9.17
N ASN A 135 -27.40 -67.52 -10.37
CA ASN A 135 -27.65 -68.24 -11.62
C ASN A 135 -26.81 -69.53 -11.72
N ILE A 136 -25.54 -69.50 -11.29
CA ILE A 136 -24.70 -70.71 -11.25
C ILE A 136 -25.30 -71.77 -10.31
N PHE A 137 -25.79 -71.37 -9.14
CA PHE A 137 -26.43 -72.30 -8.21
C PHE A 137 -27.74 -72.88 -8.77
N PHE A 138 -28.54 -72.05 -9.45
CA PHE A 138 -29.77 -72.50 -10.10
C PHE A 138 -29.49 -73.52 -11.22
N GLU A 139 -28.49 -73.26 -12.07
CA GLU A 139 -28.05 -74.22 -13.10
C GLU A 139 -27.54 -75.54 -12.49
N LEU A 140 -26.87 -75.48 -11.33
CA LEU A 140 -26.43 -76.68 -10.61
C LEU A 140 -27.61 -77.48 -10.04
N GLU A 141 -28.62 -76.82 -9.47
CA GLU A 141 -29.85 -77.44 -8.95
C GLU A 141 -30.62 -78.14 -10.07
N GLN A 142 -30.85 -77.45 -11.20
CA GLN A 142 -31.56 -78.00 -12.35
C GLN A 142 -30.87 -79.25 -12.91
N ARG A 143 -29.53 -79.25 -12.98
CA ARG A 143 -28.77 -80.43 -13.38
C ARG A 143 -28.91 -81.57 -12.38
N GLY A 144 -29.00 -81.27 -11.09
CA GLY A 144 -29.20 -82.27 -10.04
C GLY A 144 -30.54 -83.00 -10.15
N ASP A 145 -31.62 -82.30 -10.50
CA ASP A 145 -32.95 -82.88 -10.70
C ASP A 145 -33.04 -83.79 -11.95
N GLU A 146 -32.11 -83.63 -12.91
CA GLU A 146 -32.03 -84.45 -14.12
C GLU A 146 -31.27 -85.78 -13.94
N PHE A 147 -30.62 -86.01 -12.78
CA PHE A 147 -29.86 -87.23 -12.45
C PHE A 147 -30.50 -88.07 -11.34
#